data_AF-A0A932MBQ9-F1
#
_entry.id   AF-A0A932MBQ9-F1
#
_cell.length_a   1.000
_cell.length_b   1.000
_cell.length_c   1.000
_cell.angle_alpha   90.00
_cell.angle_beta   90.00
_cell.angle_gamma   90.00
#
_symmetry.space_group_name_H-M   'P 1'
#
loop_
_entity.id
_entity.type
_entity.pdbx_description
1 polymer ?
#
loop_
_entity_poly.entity_id
_entity_poly.type
_entity_poly.pdbx_seq_one_letter_code
_entity_poly.pdbx_strand_id
1 'polypeptide(L)'
;IINATLQTILNVLDFRLPLKKAVESPRIHHQWIPNELAVEGKILPNIRKSLERRGHAVKERNSLGVVQAILVKRTKVDAEADPRKEEKARAE
;
A
#
# COMPACT_ATOMS: atom_id res chain seq x y z
N ILE A 1 8.14 4.78 4.00
CA ILE A 1 8.10 5.52 2.70
C ILE A 1 8.44 4.58 1.55
N ILE A 2 9.68 4.08 1.48
CA ILE A 2 10.18 3.23 0.37
C ILE A 2 9.18 2.13 -0.07
N ASN A 3 8.79 1.22 0.83
CA ASN A 3 7.89 0.12 0.48
C ASN A 3 6.47 0.59 0.11
N ALA A 4 5.96 1.66 0.72
CA ALA A 4 4.63 2.19 0.40
C ALA A 4 4.61 2.77 -1.01
N THR A 5 5.63 3.56 -1.36
CA THR A 5 5.82 4.09 -2.73
C THR A 5 5.98 2.97 -3.73
N LEU A 6 6.83 1.97 -3.43
CA LEU A 6 7.04 0.81 -4.30
C LEU A 6 5.72 0.06 -4.55
N GLN A 7 4.98 -0.28 -3.50
CA GLN A 7 3.71 -1.00 -3.63
C GLN A 7 2.68 -0.21 -4.43
N THR A 8 2.57 1.12 -4.25
CA THR A 8 1.67 1.95 -5.07
C THR A 8 2.08 1.93 -6.54
N ILE A 9 3.37 2.01 -6.86
CA ILE A 9 3.88 1.90 -8.23
C ILE A 9 3.54 0.52 -8.83
N LEU A 10 3.85 -0.57 -8.13
CA LEU A 10 3.55 -1.93 -8.59
C LEU A 10 2.04 -2.15 -8.78
N ASN A 11 1.22 -1.61 -7.87
CA ASN A 11 -0.24 -1.66 -7.97
C ASN A 11 -0.77 -0.99 -9.24
N VAL A 12 -0.18 0.13 -9.65
CA VAL A 12 -0.58 0.83 -10.89
C VAL A 12 0.00 0.16 -12.13
N LEU A 13 1.30 -0.16 -12.14
CA LEU A 13 2.02 -0.59 -13.34
C LEU A 13 1.85 -2.08 -13.63
N ASP A 14 2.02 -2.94 -12.63
CA ASP A 14 2.02 -4.39 -12.81
C ASP A 14 0.62 -4.96 -12.60
N PHE A 15 -0.04 -4.60 -11.50
CA PHE A 15 -1.40 -5.07 -11.20
C PHE A 15 -2.49 -4.27 -11.91
N ARG A 16 -2.13 -3.21 -12.63
CA ARG A 16 -3.06 -2.39 -13.44
C ARG A 16 -4.27 -1.88 -12.66
N LEU A 17 -4.10 -1.65 -11.35
CA LEU A 17 -5.18 -1.15 -10.50
C LEU A 17 -5.48 0.33 -10.82
N PRO A 18 -6.75 0.75 -10.74
CA PRO A 18 -7.10 2.16 -10.70
C PRO A 18 -6.34 2.88 -9.57
N LEU A 19 -5.94 4.14 -9.77
CA LEU A 19 -5.09 4.88 -8.82
C LEU A 19 -5.66 4.85 -7.39
N LYS A 20 -6.98 5.03 -7.24
CA LYS A 20 -7.65 4.95 -5.95
C LYS A 20 -7.39 3.63 -5.26
N LYS A 21 -7.61 2.52 -5.97
CA LYS A 21 -7.35 1.17 -5.43
C LYS A 21 -5.87 0.97 -5.13
N ALA A 22 -4.96 1.46 -5.98
CA ALA A 22 -3.53 1.36 -5.74
C ALA A 22 -3.07 2.04 -4.44
N VAL A 23 -3.65 3.20 -4.11
CA VAL A 23 -3.39 3.96 -2.87
C VAL A 23 -4.07 3.29 -1.66
N GLU A 24 -5.33 2.88 -1.80
CA GLU A 24 -6.12 2.28 -0.71
C GLU A 24 -5.70 0.85 -0.35
N SER A 25 -5.10 0.12 -1.30
CA SER A 25 -4.69 -1.27 -1.11
C SER A 25 -3.88 -1.46 0.18
N PRO A 26 -4.11 -2.55 0.92
CA PRO A 26 -3.37 -2.84 2.13
C PRO A 26 -1.89 -3.08 1.83
N ARG A 27 -1.01 -2.65 2.74
CA ARG A 27 0.43 -2.68 2.55
C ARG A 27 1.11 -3.68 3.47
N ILE A 28 2.30 -4.09 3.05
CA ILE A 28 3.28 -4.81 3.87
C ILE A 28 4.61 -4.05 3.93
N HIS A 29 5.41 -4.28 4.96
CA HIS A 29 6.73 -3.66 5.10
C HIS A 29 7.71 -4.61 5.78
N HIS A 30 8.89 -4.76 5.21
CA HIS A 30 10.01 -5.49 5.79
C HIS A 30 11.29 -4.72 5.47
N GLN A 31 12.13 -4.50 6.48
CA GLN A 31 13.32 -3.65 6.39
C GLN A 31 14.60 -4.37 6.82
N TRP A 32 14.59 -5.71 6.73
CA TRP A 32 15.64 -6.62 7.17
C TRP A 32 15.85 -6.66 8.68
N ILE A 33 16.14 -5.51 9.32
CA ILE A 33 16.31 -5.38 10.77
C ILE A 33 15.32 -4.34 11.31
N PRO A 34 14.48 -4.67 12.33
CA PRO A 34 14.28 -6.01 12.88
C PRO A 34 13.68 -6.98 11.86
N ASN A 35 13.87 -8.28 12.08
CA ASN A 35 13.33 -9.36 11.24
C ASN A 35 11.83 -9.56 11.52
N GLU A 36 11.01 -8.60 11.09
CA GLU A 36 9.55 -8.64 11.17
C GLU A 36 8.90 -8.19 9.86
N LEU A 37 7.82 -8.87 9.47
CA LEU A 37 6.97 -8.47 8.37
C LEU A 37 5.76 -7.72 8.93
N ALA A 38 5.81 -6.39 8.86
CA ALA A 38 4.66 -5.58 9.22
C ALA A 38 3.56 -5.71 8.15
N VAL A 39 2.33 -5.94 8.59
CA VAL A 39 1.15 -6.10 7.73
C VAL A 39 0.01 -5.22 8.22
N GLU A 40 -0.75 -4.62 7.31
CA GLU A 40 -1.95 -3.88 7.70
C GLU A 40 -3.15 -4.78 7.99
N GLY A 41 -4.04 -4.30 8.86
CA GLY A 41 -5.21 -5.03 9.35
C GLY A 41 -6.19 -5.52 8.27
N LYS A 42 -6.18 -4.89 7.09
CA LYS A 42 -7.06 -5.28 5.97
C LYS A 42 -6.55 -6.49 5.17
N ILE A 43 -5.33 -6.99 5.41
CA ILE A 43 -4.85 -8.23 4.78
C ILE A 43 -5.56 -9.43 5.40
N LEU A 44 -6.12 -10.31 4.55
CA LEU A 44 -6.91 -11.47 4.97
C LEU A 44 -6.12 -12.40 5.93
N PRO A 45 -6.76 -12.95 6.98
CA PRO A 45 -6.08 -13.82 7.95
C PRO A 45 -5.40 -15.05 7.34
N ASN A 46 -5.96 -15.64 6.29
CA ASN A 46 -5.37 -16.80 5.61
C ASN A 46 -4.07 -16.45 4.88
N ILE A 47 -3.95 -15.24 4.33
CA ILE A 47 -2.72 -14.75 3.70
C ILE A 47 -1.63 -14.57 4.76
N ARG A 48 -1.97 -13.97 5.91
CA ARG A 48 -1.04 -13.81 7.04
C ARG A 48 -0.51 -15.16 7.54
N LYS A 49 -1.40 -16.12 7.78
CA LYS A 49 -1.02 -17.50 8.13
C LYS A 49 -0.14 -18.16 7.08
N SER A 50 -0.36 -17.87 5.79
CA SER A 50 0.49 -18.37 4.70
C SER A 50 1.91 -17.80 4.76
N LEU A 51 2.05 -16.52 5.11
CA LEU A 51 3.34 -15.86 5.31
C LEU A 51 4.06 -16.40 6.54
N GLU A 52 3.34 -16.62 7.65
CA GLU A 52 3.90 -17.25 8.86
C GLU A 52 4.44 -18.66 8.58
N ARG A 53 3.68 -19.49 7.84
CA ARG A 53 4.14 -20.83 7.40
C ARG A 53 5.38 -20.79 6.51
N ARG A 54 5.63 -19.67 5.83
CA ARG A 54 6.83 -19.44 5.02
C ARG A 54 8.01 -18.89 5.83
N GLY A 55 7.85 -18.71 7.15
CA GLY A 55 8.91 -18.28 8.07
C GLY A 55 8.92 -16.78 8.37
N HIS A 56 7.94 -16.00 7.91
CA HIS A 56 7.87 -14.59 8.24
C HIS A 56 7.34 -14.36 9.66
N ALA A 57 8.03 -13.53 10.45
CA ALA A 57 7.51 -13.03 11.72
C ALA A 57 6.49 -11.91 11.45
N VAL A 58 5.22 -12.27 11.23
CA VAL A 58 4.17 -11.33 10.88
C VAL A 58 3.74 -10.49 12.08
N LYS A 59 3.67 -9.17 11.92
CA LYS A 59 3.21 -8.22 12.93
C LYS A 59 2.16 -7.29 12.34
N GLU A 60 0.98 -7.24 12.96
CA GLU A 60 -0.04 -6.30 12.53
C GLU A 60 0.31 -4.86 12.95
N ARG A 61 0.08 -3.91 12.04
CA ARG A 61 0.19 -2.47 12.27
C ARG A 61 -1.07 -1.76 11.78
N ASN A 62 -1.42 -0.66 12.44
CA ASN A 62 -2.61 0.12 12.07
C ASN A 62 -2.51 0.74 10.67
N SER A 63 -1.32 1.26 10.31
CA SER A 63 -1.08 1.95 9.04
C SER A 63 0.40 1.89 8.66
N LEU A 64 0.69 1.71 7.36
CA LEU A 64 2.04 1.67 6.80
C LEU A 64 2.22 2.76 5.74
N GLY A 65 2.57 3.96 6.22
CA GLY A 65 2.84 5.14 5.39
C GLY A 65 1.57 5.81 4.85
N VAL A 66 1.76 6.98 4.27
CA VAL A 66 0.73 7.80 3.63
C VAL A 66 1.24 8.16 2.23
N VAL A 67 0.43 7.91 1.20
CA VAL A 67 0.79 8.17 -0.20
C VAL A 67 -0.23 9.10 -0.85
N GLN A 68 0.23 10.30 -1.22
CA GLN A 68 -0.50 11.21 -2.10
C GLN A 68 0.00 10.95 -3.53
N ALA A 69 -0.90 10.72 -4.48
CA ALA A 69 -0.51 10.32 -5.83
C ALA A 69 -1.33 11.00 -6.93
N ILE A 70 -0.67 11.29 -8.05
CA ILE A 70 -1.27 11.78 -9.28
C ILE A 70 -0.84 10.84 -10.41
N LEU A 71 -1.80 10.34 -11.19
CA LEU A 71 -1.56 9.54 -12.38
C LEU A 71 -2.00 10.33 -13.62
N VAL A 72 -1.01 10.72 -14.42
CA VAL A 72 -1.22 11.45 -15.67
C VAL A 72 -1.29 10.45 -16.83
N LYS A 73 -2.38 10.51 -17.59
CA LYS A 73 -2.60 9.80 -18.86
C LYS A 73 -2.77 10.84 -19.97
N ARG A 74 -2.68 10.44 -21.25
CA ARG A 74 -2.76 11.37 -22.40
C ARG A 74 -3.93 12.36 -22.35
N THR A 75 -5.08 11.96 -21.83
CA THR A 75 -6.31 12.79 -21.82
C THR A 75 -6.95 12.91 -20.43
N LYS A 76 -6.33 12.33 -19.40
CA LYS A 76 -6.93 12.23 -18.06
C LYS A 76 -5.88 12.36 -16.98
N VAL A 77 -6.21 13.09 -15.93
CA VAL A 77 -5.45 13.13 -14.67
C VAL A 77 -6.32 12.54 -13.58
N ASP A 78 -5.80 11.52 -12.89
CA ASP A 78 -6.41 10.95 -11.68
C ASP A 78 -5.56 11.41 -10.48
N ALA A 79 -6.17 11.96 -9.42
CA ALA A 79 -5.47 12.39 -8.20
C ALA A 79 -6.11 11.76 -6.97
N GLU A 80 -5.32 11.16 -6.10
CA GLU A 80 -5.82 10.37 -4.97
C GLU A 80 -5.02 10.64 -3.70
N ALA A 81 -5.76 10.88 -2.62
CA ALA A 81 -5.23 11.03 -1.27
C ALA A 81 -5.40 9.75 -0.47
N ASP A 82 -4.42 9.43 0.37
CA ASP A 82 -4.46 8.22 1.18
C ASP A 82 -5.51 8.35 2.30
N PRO A 83 -6.51 7.46 2.38
CA PRO A 83 -7.51 7.53 3.44
C PRO A 83 -6.95 7.18 4.82
N ARG A 84 -5.68 6.74 4.92
CA ARG A 84 -4.99 6.54 6.21
C ARG A 84 -4.72 7.84 6.96
N LYS A 85 -4.90 8.99 6.31
CA LYS A 85 -4.84 10.33 6.92
C LYS A 85 -6.09 11.10 6.49
N GLU A 86 -6.63 11.94 7.36
CA GLU A 86 -7.77 12.81 7.04
C GLU A 86 -7.34 13.96 6.10
N GLU A 87 -7.06 13.63 4.84
CA GLU A 87 -6.69 14.57 3.79
C GLU A 87 -7.50 14.27 2.52
N LYS A 88 -7.89 15.31 1.78
CA LYS A 88 -8.61 15.17 0.51
C LYS A 88 -7.74 15.68 -0.64
N ALA A 89 -7.58 14.87 -1.69
CA ALA A 89 -7.02 15.34 -2.95
C ALA A 89 -8.00 16.32 -3.61
N ARG A 90 -7.49 17.40 -4.18
CA ARG A 90 -8.24 18.36 -4.99
C ARG A 90 -7.52 18.54 -6.32
N ALA A 91 -8.27 18.52 -7.41
CA ALA A 91 -7.83 19.05 -8.70
C ALA A 91 -8.61 20.34 -8.90
N GLU A 92 -7.89 21.46 -8.96
CA GLU A 92 -8.42 22.75 -9.42
C GLU A 92 -8.30 22.82 -10.95
#